data_AF-A0A962W4C0-F1
#
_entry.id   AF-A0A962W4C0-F1
#
_cell.length_a   1.000
_cell.length_b   1.000
_cell.length_c   1.000
_cell.angle_alpha   90.00
_cell.angle_beta   90.00
_cell.angle_gamma   90.00
#
_symmetry.space_group_name_H-M   'P 1'
#
loop_
_entity.id
_entity.type
_entity.pdbx_description
1 polymer ?
#
loop_
_entity_poly.entity_id
_entity_poly.type
_entity_poly.pdbx_seq_one_letter_code
_entity_poly.pdbx_strand_id
1 'polypeptide(L)'
;MLEFLKPFRSDSIYYRGFLITLSPLLLCVFGFGGYVWLGAGQPLTALFGMLAVVLGLAATLILAILHLRRVLSPVTAINRAMQHVRAGELDARVDNNSAGELGELEVGFNGMAQILATGHDLMQERIEQATREVQESMEVIEIRNAELDLARRRAILASRAKSEFLANMSHE
;
A
#
# COMPACT_ATOMS: atom_id res chain seq x y z
N MET A 1 25.66 8.98 15.39
CA MET A 1 25.44 9.54 14.04
C MET A 1 26.47 8.95 13.08
N LEU A 2 26.42 7.64 12.80
CA LEU A 2 27.27 6.94 11.81
C LEU A 2 26.78 5.49 11.67
N GLU A 3 25.56 5.31 11.14
CA GLU A 3 24.99 3.97 10.87
C GLU A 3 24.39 3.90 9.44
N PHE A 4 24.92 4.70 8.52
CA PHE A 4 24.38 4.88 7.16
C PHE A 4 25.18 4.17 6.05
N LEU A 5 26.12 3.31 6.39
CA LEU A 5 26.83 2.48 5.42
C LEU A 5 26.56 1.00 5.69
N LYS A 6 25.29 0.59 5.54
CA LYS A 6 25.02 -0.81 5.20
C LYS A 6 25.64 -1.05 3.81
N PRO A 7 26.48 -2.09 3.63
CA PRO A 7 27.11 -2.37 2.35
C PRO A 7 26.01 -2.57 1.31
N PHE A 8 26.16 -1.88 0.17
CA PHE A 8 25.35 -2.11 -1.03
C PHE A 8 25.48 -3.59 -1.39
N ARG A 9 24.47 -4.39 -0.99
CA ARG A 9 24.49 -5.84 -1.20
C ARG A 9 24.46 -6.07 -2.71
N SER A 10 25.56 -6.59 -3.24
CA SER A 10 25.81 -6.88 -4.64
C SER A 10 24.96 -8.06 -5.16
N ASP A 11 23.65 -8.03 -4.94
CA ASP A 11 22.67 -8.99 -5.46
C ASP A 11 21.79 -8.37 -6.57
N SER A 12 22.20 -7.22 -7.09
CA SER A 12 21.46 -6.47 -8.11
C SER A 12 21.08 -7.37 -9.29
N ILE A 13 19.76 -7.58 -9.43
CA ILE A 13 19.05 -8.36 -10.46
C ILE A 13 19.62 -8.09 -11.87
N TYR A 14 20.10 -6.87 -12.10
CA TYR A 14 20.72 -6.42 -13.35
C TYR A 14 21.98 -7.22 -13.72
N TYR A 15 22.88 -7.52 -12.77
CA TYR A 15 24.11 -8.26 -13.08
C TYR A 15 23.87 -9.76 -13.28
N ARG A 16 22.94 -10.35 -12.54
CA ARG A 16 22.59 -11.79 -12.70
C ARG A 16 21.85 -12.03 -14.01
N GLY A 17 20.94 -11.12 -14.41
CA GLY A 17 20.28 -11.20 -15.72
C GLY A 17 21.24 -11.06 -16.88
N PHE A 18 22.20 -10.12 -16.80
CA PHE A 18 23.25 -9.93 -17.80
C PHE A 18 24.16 -11.17 -17.93
N LEU A 19 24.60 -11.75 -16.81
CA LEU A 19 25.42 -12.97 -16.82
C LEU A 19 24.67 -14.19 -17.39
N ILE A 20 23.38 -14.35 -17.11
CA ILE A 20 22.56 -15.47 -17.62
C ILE A 20 22.32 -15.35 -19.13
N THR A 21 22.17 -14.14 -19.67
CA THR A 21 21.80 -13.93 -21.07
C THR A 21 23.01 -13.76 -22.00
N LEU A 22 24.07 -13.12 -21.53
CA LEU A 22 25.23 -12.78 -22.35
C LEU A 22 26.27 -13.91 -22.43
N SER A 23 26.42 -14.70 -21.36
CA SER A 23 27.41 -15.79 -21.32
C SER A 23 27.15 -16.91 -22.35
N PRO A 24 25.92 -17.41 -22.58
CA PRO A 24 25.70 -18.43 -23.61
C PRO A 24 25.86 -17.88 -25.03
N LEU A 25 25.47 -16.62 -25.27
CA LEU A 25 25.65 -15.97 -26.57
C LEU A 25 27.13 -15.85 -26.96
N LEU A 26 27.96 -15.38 -26.04
CA LEU A 26 29.41 -15.28 -26.29
C LEU A 26 30.03 -16.66 -26.50
N LEU A 27 29.68 -17.66 -25.68
CA LEU A 27 30.15 -19.04 -25.86
C LEU A 27 29.76 -19.62 -27.23
N CYS A 28 28.53 -19.41 -27.69
CA CYS A 28 28.08 -19.87 -28.99
C CYS A 28 28.81 -19.18 -30.14
N VAL A 29 29.00 -17.85 -30.07
CA VAL A 29 29.67 -17.07 -31.12
C VAL A 29 31.16 -17.38 -31.19
N PHE A 30 31.86 -17.40 -30.05
CA PHE A 30 33.30 -17.73 -30.01
C PHE A 30 33.56 -19.20 -30.33
N GLY A 31 32.71 -20.12 -29.86
CA GLY A 31 32.81 -21.55 -30.15
C GLY A 31 32.59 -21.86 -31.63
N PHE A 32 31.56 -21.28 -32.25
CA PHE A 32 31.29 -21.45 -33.68
C PHE A 32 32.35 -20.77 -34.55
N GLY A 33 32.76 -19.55 -34.20
CA GLY A 33 33.82 -18.82 -34.91
C GLY A 33 35.16 -19.55 -34.89
N GLY A 34 35.58 -20.07 -33.73
CA GLY A 34 36.80 -20.88 -33.60
C GLY A 34 36.72 -22.20 -34.37
N TYR A 35 35.55 -22.85 -34.36
CA TYR A 35 35.32 -24.11 -35.07
C TYR A 35 35.37 -23.97 -36.59
N VAL A 36 34.77 -22.92 -37.15
CA VAL A 36 34.83 -22.60 -38.59
C VAL A 36 36.25 -22.19 -39.00
N TRP A 37 36.95 -21.44 -38.15
CA TRP A 37 38.32 -20.98 -38.40
C TRP A 37 39.36 -22.12 -38.40
N LEU A 38 39.15 -23.18 -37.60
CA LEU A 38 40.01 -24.38 -37.55
C LEU A 38 39.90 -25.32 -38.78
N GLY A 39 39.13 -24.95 -39.80
CA GLY A 39 39.27 -25.55 -41.15
C GLY A 39 38.45 -26.82 -41.42
N ALA A 40 37.39 -27.10 -40.65
CA ALA A 40 36.45 -28.19 -40.97
C ALA A 40 35.44 -27.76 -42.07
N GLY A 41 35.92 -27.54 -43.29
CA GLY A 41 35.16 -27.07 -44.46
C GLY A 41 34.13 -28.06 -45.05
N GLN A 42 33.41 -28.81 -44.21
CA GLN A 42 32.35 -29.71 -44.64
C GLN A 42 30.96 -29.04 -44.50
N PRO A 43 30.06 -29.14 -45.49
CA PRO A 43 28.75 -28.46 -45.46
C PRO A 43 27.87 -28.93 -44.29
N LEU A 44 28.07 -30.17 -43.84
CA LEU A 44 27.31 -30.80 -42.78
C LEU A 44 27.64 -30.20 -41.39
N THR A 45 28.88 -29.75 -41.18
CA THR A 45 29.30 -29.11 -39.93
C THR A 45 28.83 -27.66 -39.84
N ALA A 46 28.82 -26.94 -40.97
CA ALA A 46 28.23 -25.61 -41.07
C ALA A 46 26.72 -25.61 -40.74
N LEU A 47 25.98 -26.64 -41.18
CA LEU A 47 24.56 -26.81 -40.85
C LEU A 47 24.35 -26.99 -39.33
N PHE A 48 25.15 -27.86 -38.69
CA PHE A 48 25.06 -28.06 -37.24
C PHE A 48 25.39 -26.80 -36.44
N GLY A 49 26.39 -26.04 -36.87
CA GLY A 49 26.73 -24.78 -36.22
C GLY A 49 25.66 -23.69 -36.41
N MET A 50 25.06 -23.58 -37.59
CA MET A 50 23.91 -22.70 -37.81
C MET A 50 22.72 -23.10 -36.93
N LEU A 51 22.43 -24.39 -36.81
CA LEU A 51 21.40 -24.89 -35.89
C LEU A 51 21.72 -24.55 -34.44
N ALA A 52 22.97 -24.70 -34.00
CA ALA A 52 23.40 -24.34 -32.65
C ALA A 52 23.23 -22.84 -32.37
N VAL A 53 23.55 -21.96 -33.33
CA VAL A 53 23.31 -20.51 -33.20
C VAL A 53 21.82 -20.20 -33.09
N VAL A 54 20.98 -20.79 -33.93
CA VAL A 54 19.53 -20.58 -33.89
C VAL A 54 18.94 -21.06 -32.56
N LEU A 55 19.34 -22.24 -32.08
CA LEU A 55 18.89 -22.77 -30.79
C LEU A 55 19.38 -21.92 -29.62
N GLY A 56 20.63 -21.42 -29.67
CA GLY A 56 21.17 -20.50 -28.67
C GLY A 56 20.39 -19.19 -28.61
N LEU A 57 20.09 -18.59 -29.77
CA LEU A 57 19.26 -17.39 -29.85
C LEU A 57 17.85 -17.62 -29.31
N ALA A 58 17.23 -18.75 -29.68
CA ALA A 58 15.90 -19.12 -29.18
C ALA A 58 15.92 -19.29 -27.65
N ALA A 59 16.92 -19.99 -27.11
CA ALA A 59 17.07 -20.18 -25.67
C ALA A 59 17.25 -18.84 -24.93
N THR A 60 18.11 -17.94 -25.44
CA THR A 60 18.28 -16.60 -24.86
C THR A 60 16.99 -15.79 -24.89
N LEU A 61 16.24 -15.83 -26.00
CA LEU A 61 14.96 -15.14 -26.10
C LEU A 61 13.94 -15.69 -25.08
N ILE A 62 13.85 -17.01 -24.93
CA ILE A 62 12.96 -17.65 -23.94
C ILE A 62 13.33 -17.20 -22.53
N LEU A 63 14.61 -17.25 -22.17
CA LEU A 63 15.08 -16.80 -20.85
C LEU A 63 14.79 -15.33 -20.61
N ALA A 64 15.01 -14.46 -21.61
CA ALA A 64 14.72 -13.03 -21.51
C ALA A 64 13.23 -12.77 -21.23
N ILE A 65 12.33 -13.47 -21.93
CA ILE A 65 10.88 -13.34 -21.72
C ILE A 65 10.49 -13.80 -20.31
N LEU A 66 11.05 -14.93 -19.83
CA LEU A 66 10.78 -15.43 -18.48
C LEU A 66 11.25 -14.45 -17.40
N HIS A 67 12.43 -13.85 -17.57
CA HIS A 67 12.94 -12.82 -16.66
C HIS A 67 12.06 -11.56 -16.66
N LEU A 68 11.64 -11.09 -17.84
CA LEU A 68 10.79 -9.91 -17.94
C LEU A 68 9.45 -10.11 -17.21
N ARG A 69 8.85 -11.30 -17.35
CA ARG A 69 7.61 -11.64 -16.64
C ARG A 69 7.78 -11.66 -15.12
N ARG A 70 8.91 -12.18 -14.60
CA ARG A 70 9.21 -12.19 -13.17
C ARG A 70 9.39 -10.80 -12.57
N VAL A 71 9.79 -9.80 -13.36
CA VAL A 71 9.97 -8.42 -12.89
C VAL A 71 8.70 -7.59 -13.07
N LEU A 72 8.07 -7.67 -14.24
CA LEU A 72 6.90 -6.83 -14.56
C LEU A 72 5.63 -7.29 -13.82
N SER A 73 5.43 -8.59 -13.62
CA SER A 73 4.20 -9.09 -12.99
C SER A 73 4.01 -8.52 -11.57
N PRO A 74 5.01 -8.59 -10.66
CA PRO A 74 4.94 -7.95 -9.34
C PRO A 74 4.63 -6.46 -9.40
N VAL A 75 5.34 -5.72 -10.24
CA VAL A 75 5.18 -4.26 -10.37
C VAL A 75 3.75 -3.91 -10.79
N THR A 76 3.18 -4.64 -11.74
CA THR A 76 1.78 -4.43 -12.16
C THR A 76 0.76 -4.84 -11.11
N ALA A 77 1.07 -5.85 -10.29
CA ALA A 77 0.23 -6.27 -9.17
C ALA A 77 0.18 -5.18 -8.09
N ILE A 78 1.35 -4.65 -7.70
CA ILE A 78 1.46 -3.53 -6.75
C ILE A 78 0.73 -2.29 -7.27
N ASN A 79 0.92 -1.93 -8.53
CA ASN A 79 0.23 -0.76 -9.10
C ASN A 79 -1.29 -0.92 -9.08
N ARG A 80 -1.81 -2.11 -9.39
CA ARG A 80 -3.25 -2.40 -9.30
C ARG A 80 -3.75 -2.33 -7.86
N ALA A 81 -3.07 -2.99 -6.92
CA ALA A 81 -3.44 -2.92 -5.50
C ALA A 81 -3.40 -1.47 -4.97
N MET A 82 -2.42 -0.66 -5.41
CA MET A 82 -2.34 0.75 -5.08
C MET A 82 -3.55 1.55 -5.59
N GLN A 83 -4.07 1.23 -6.78
CA GLN A 83 -5.29 1.87 -7.28
C GLN A 83 -6.50 1.55 -6.40
N HIS A 84 -6.63 0.31 -5.91
CA HIS A 84 -7.67 -0.07 -4.96
C HIS A 84 -7.54 0.71 -3.63
N VAL A 85 -6.35 0.77 -3.04
CA VAL A 85 -6.10 1.56 -1.82
C VAL A 85 -6.45 3.04 -2.03
N ARG A 86 -6.10 3.61 -3.19
CA ARG A 86 -6.45 5.01 -3.55
C ARG A 86 -7.96 5.23 -3.71
N ALA A 87 -8.72 4.20 -4.05
CA ALA A 87 -10.18 4.25 -4.13
C ALA A 87 -10.86 4.09 -2.75
N GLY A 88 -10.09 3.87 -1.68
CA GLY A 88 -10.59 3.64 -0.32
C GLY A 88 -10.75 2.16 0.03
N GLU A 89 -10.40 1.24 -0.87
CA GLU A 89 -10.38 -0.21 -0.60
C GLU A 89 -9.07 -0.57 0.14
N LEU A 90 -9.01 -0.28 1.44
CA LEU A 90 -7.79 -0.38 2.24
C LEU A 90 -7.37 -1.82 2.57
N ASP A 91 -8.20 -2.81 2.26
CA ASP A 91 -7.90 -4.24 2.43
C ASP A 91 -7.10 -4.84 1.26
N ALA A 92 -6.87 -4.08 0.20
CA ALA A 92 -6.09 -4.56 -0.94
C ALA A 92 -4.66 -4.94 -0.52
N ARG A 93 -4.22 -6.15 -0.88
CA ARG A 93 -2.88 -6.69 -0.62
C ARG A 93 -2.29 -7.30 -1.87
N VAL A 94 -0.98 -7.44 -1.89
CA VAL A 94 -0.22 -8.10 -2.97
C VAL A 94 0.44 -9.36 -2.42
N ASP A 95 0.44 -10.43 -3.21
CA ASP A 95 1.13 -11.68 -2.88
C ASP A 95 2.65 -11.45 -2.79
N ASN A 96 3.27 -11.92 -1.70
CA ASN A 96 4.70 -11.80 -1.48
C ASN A 96 5.46 -12.98 -2.11
N ASN A 97 5.42 -13.07 -3.43
CA ASN A 97 6.04 -14.16 -4.19
C ASN A 97 7.39 -13.76 -4.79
N SER A 98 7.75 -12.48 -4.74
CA SER A 98 9.01 -11.99 -5.28
C SER A 98 10.15 -12.15 -4.28
N ALA A 99 11.36 -12.38 -4.80
CA ALA A 99 12.57 -12.39 -4.01
C ALA A 99 13.36 -11.09 -4.19
N GLY A 100 14.26 -10.79 -3.25
CA GLY A 100 15.11 -9.60 -3.30
C GLY A 100 14.30 -8.30 -3.15
N GLU A 101 14.71 -7.28 -3.87
CA GLU A 101 14.20 -5.91 -3.76
C GLU A 101 12.71 -5.81 -4.12
N LEU A 102 12.23 -6.64 -5.04
CA LEU A 102 10.80 -6.69 -5.40
C LEU A 102 9.96 -7.29 -4.26
N GLY A 103 10.46 -8.31 -3.56
CA GLY A 103 9.79 -8.86 -2.38
C GLY A 103 9.78 -7.86 -1.22
N GLU A 104 10.87 -7.13 -1.01
CA GLU A 104 10.91 -6.03 -0.03
C GLU A 104 9.88 -4.93 -0.37
N LEU A 105 9.69 -4.63 -1.65
CA LEU A 105 8.68 -3.68 -2.12
C LEU A 105 7.24 -4.21 -1.89
N GLU A 106 6.97 -5.49 -2.16
CA GLU A 106 5.69 -6.15 -1.88
C GLU A 106 5.35 -6.07 -0.37
N VAL A 107 6.32 -6.42 0.48
CA VAL A 107 6.18 -6.32 1.94
C VAL A 107 5.96 -4.88 2.39
N GLY A 108 6.75 -3.94 1.87
CA GLY A 108 6.61 -2.52 2.20
C GLY A 108 5.25 -1.95 1.81
N PHE A 109 4.75 -2.30 0.63
CA PHE A 109 3.41 -1.91 0.18
C PHE A 109 2.32 -2.46 1.11
N ASN A 110 2.36 -3.75 1.44
CA ASN A 110 1.37 -4.36 2.33
C ASN A 110 1.40 -3.73 3.74
N GLY A 111 2.58 -3.40 4.26
CA GLY A 111 2.73 -2.69 5.53
C GLY A 111 2.09 -1.31 5.52
N MET A 112 2.30 -0.53 4.45
CA MET A 112 1.66 0.78 4.28
C MET A 112 0.14 0.65 4.19
N ALA A 113 -0.36 -0.31 3.40
CA ALA A 113 -1.80 -0.56 3.26
C ALA A 113 -2.45 -0.93 4.61
N GLN A 114 -1.75 -1.74 5.42
CA GLN A 114 -2.21 -2.09 6.77
C GLN A 114 -2.29 -0.87 7.70
N ILE A 115 -1.28 0.00 7.70
CA ILE A 115 -1.26 1.22 8.51
C ILE A 115 -2.44 2.13 8.13
N LEU A 116 -2.71 2.27 6.83
CA LEU A 116 -3.85 3.05 6.34
C LEU A 116 -5.19 2.45 6.81
N ALA A 117 -5.37 1.14 6.66
CA ALA A 117 -6.59 0.45 7.11
C ALA A 117 -6.83 0.65 8.61
N THR A 118 -5.83 0.33 9.44
CA THR A 118 -5.95 0.48 10.90
C THR A 118 -6.13 1.95 11.32
N GLY A 119 -5.49 2.89 10.63
CA GLY A 119 -5.71 4.32 10.88
C GLY A 119 -7.12 4.79 10.55
N HIS A 120 -7.72 4.23 9.48
CA HIS A 120 -9.10 4.51 9.09
C HIS A 120 -10.08 3.98 10.13
N ASP A 121 -9.93 2.73 10.57
CA ASP A 121 -10.78 2.11 11.59
C ASP A 121 -10.76 2.90 12.90
N LEU A 122 -9.56 3.27 13.36
CA LEU A 122 -9.40 4.07 14.58
C LEU A 122 -10.04 5.46 14.46
N MET A 123 -9.94 6.09 13.29
CA MET A 123 -10.57 7.38 13.05
C MET A 123 -12.09 7.26 13.09
N GLN A 124 -12.64 6.20 12.51
CA GLN A 124 -14.08 5.94 12.53
C GLN A 124 -14.58 5.68 13.95
N GLU A 125 -13.88 4.88 14.74
CA GLU A 125 -14.21 4.64 16.15
C GLU A 125 -14.24 5.94 16.96
N ARG A 126 -13.25 6.82 16.74
CA ARG A 126 -13.21 8.15 17.38
C ARG A 126 -14.36 9.05 16.97
N ILE A 127 -14.77 9.01 15.70
CA ILE A 127 -15.94 9.75 15.22
C ILE A 127 -17.20 9.26 15.91
N GLU A 128 -17.39 7.94 16.01
CA GLU A 128 -18.54 7.34 16.70
C GLU A 128 -18.58 7.71 18.18
N GLN A 129 -17.42 7.65 18.86
CA GLN A 129 -17.31 8.06 20.25
C GLN A 129 -17.62 9.55 20.44
N ALA A 130 -17.00 10.44 19.66
CA ALA A 130 -17.25 11.87 19.74
C ALA A 130 -18.72 12.21 19.45
N THR A 131 -19.36 11.49 18.51
CA THR A 131 -20.78 11.66 18.21
C THR A 131 -21.66 11.26 19.39
N ARG A 132 -21.35 10.16 20.07
CA ARG A 132 -22.06 9.75 21.30
C ARG A 132 -21.90 10.78 22.41
N GLU A 133 -20.68 11.26 22.67
CA GLU A 133 -20.42 12.28 23.69
C GLU A 133 -21.19 13.58 23.41
N VAL A 134 -21.27 14.01 22.14
CA VAL A 134 -22.07 15.17 21.74
C VAL A 134 -23.56 14.95 21.99
N GLN A 135 -24.09 13.76 21.69
CA GLN A 135 -25.50 13.43 21.94
C GLN A 135 -25.83 13.42 23.43
N GLU A 136 -24.99 12.80 24.26
CA GLU A 136 -25.15 12.79 25.71
C GLU A 136 -25.10 14.21 26.30
N SER A 137 -24.15 15.04 25.84
CA SER A 137 -24.04 16.43 26.25
C SER A 137 -25.29 17.24 25.90
N MET A 138 -25.86 17.02 24.71
CA MET A 138 -27.10 17.67 24.29
C MET A 138 -28.28 17.29 25.18
N GLU A 139 -28.44 16.01 25.51
CA GLU A 139 -29.48 15.54 26.42
C GLU A 139 -29.36 16.20 27.81
N VAL A 140 -28.13 16.28 28.34
CA VAL A 140 -27.87 16.96 29.62
C VAL A 140 -28.24 18.44 29.54
N ILE A 141 -27.87 19.14 28.47
CA ILE A 141 -28.21 20.56 28.28
C ILE A 141 -29.72 20.77 28.22
N GLU A 142 -30.46 19.90 27.52
CA GLU A 142 -31.93 19.97 27.44
C GLU A 142 -32.59 19.81 28.80
N ILE A 143 -32.13 18.83 29.61
CA ILE A 143 -32.62 18.63 30.97
C ILE A 143 -32.36 19.88 31.82
N ARG A 144 -31.13 20.44 31.75
CA ARG A 144 -30.78 21.66 32.51
C ARG A 144 -31.60 22.87 32.10
N ASN A 145 -31.87 23.05 30.81
CA ASN A 145 -32.73 24.12 30.33
C ASN A 145 -34.17 23.96 30.86
N ALA A 146 -34.72 22.74 30.84
CA ALA A 146 -36.05 22.47 31.39
C ALA A 146 -36.12 22.73 32.90
N GLU A 147 -35.09 22.33 33.67
CA GLU A 147 -34.97 22.63 35.10
C GLU A 147 -34.91 24.15 35.36
N LEU A 148 -34.11 24.87 34.58
CA LEU A 148 -33.96 26.33 34.68
C LEU A 148 -35.31 27.04 34.43
N ASP A 149 -36.06 26.60 33.43
CA ASP A 149 -37.38 27.14 33.11
C ASP A 149 -38.38 26.91 34.24
N LEU A 150 -38.38 25.73 34.86
CA LEU A 150 -39.21 25.43 36.02
C LEU A 150 -38.84 26.30 37.22
N ALA A 151 -37.55 26.45 37.52
CA ALA A 151 -37.07 27.30 38.61
C ALA A 151 -37.47 28.77 38.41
N ARG A 152 -37.31 29.28 37.17
CA ARG A 152 -37.73 30.63 36.80
C ARG A 152 -39.23 30.86 37.01
N ARG A 153 -40.07 29.92 36.57
CA ARG A 153 -41.53 30.00 36.78
C ARG A 153 -41.89 30.04 38.28
N ARG A 154 -41.26 29.19 39.10
CA ARG A 154 -41.47 29.19 40.56
C ARG A 154 -41.10 30.52 41.20
N ALA A 155 -39.97 31.11 40.81
CA ALA A 155 -39.53 32.42 41.31
C ALA A 155 -40.51 33.55 40.94
N ILE A 156 -41.00 33.55 39.69
CA ILE A 156 -42.01 34.52 39.24
C ILE A 156 -43.31 34.39 40.04
N LEU A 157 -43.80 33.16 40.24
CA LEU A 157 -45.01 32.90 41.02
C LEU A 157 -44.86 33.36 42.48
N ALA A 158 -43.72 33.05 43.12
CA ALA A 158 -43.43 33.51 44.48
C ALA A 158 -43.37 35.04 44.57
N SER A 159 -42.74 35.70 43.60
CA SER A 159 -42.69 37.16 43.55
C SER A 159 -44.07 37.77 43.36
N ARG A 160 -44.91 37.17 42.50
CA ARG A 160 -46.28 37.64 42.26
C ARG A 160 -47.17 37.48 43.48
N ALA A 161 -47.13 36.31 44.14
CA ALA A 161 -47.86 36.06 45.37
C ALA A 161 -47.45 37.05 46.49
N LYS A 162 -46.15 37.37 46.59
CA LYS A 162 -45.66 38.39 47.52
C LYS A 162 -46.20 39.79 47.18
N SER A 163 -46.22 40.18 45.90
CA SER A 163 -46.79 41.46 45.47
C SER A 163 -48.29 41.56 45.75
N GLU A 164 -49.04 40.50 45.48
CA GLU A 164 -50.49 40.44 45.75
C GLU A 164 -50.79 40.51 47.25
N PHE A 165 -50.04 39.78 48.06
CA PHE A 165 -50.13 39.87 49.52
C PHE A 165 -49.88 41.29 50.03
N LEU A 166 -48.81 41.94 49.56
CA LEU A 166 -48.49 43.31 49.95
C LEU A 166 -49.54 44.33 49.47
N ALA A 167 -50.14 44.12 48.30
CA ALA A 167 -51.19 44.99 47.76
C ALA A 167 -52.51 44.84 48.53
N ASN A 168 -52.93 43.62 48.87
CA ASN A 168 -54.11 43.40 49.71
C ASN A 168 -53.92 43.99 51.10
N MET A 169 -52.74 43.83 51.69
CA MET A 169 -52.41 44.40 53.01
C MET A 169 -52.19 45.91 53.01
N SER A 170 -52.02 46.55 51.85
CA SER A 170 -51.97 48.02 51.77
C SER A 170 -53.34 48.64 51.46
N HIS A 171 -54.33 47.82 51.09
CA HIS A 171 -55.68 48.26 50.74
C HIS A 171 -56.68 48.10 51.90
N GLU A 172 -56.36 47.24 52.88
CA GLU A 172 -56.91 47.23 54.25
C GLU A 172 -56.20 48.24 55.15
#